data_AF-A0A8S3UGN1-F1
#
_entry.id   AF-A0A8S3UGN1-F1
#
_cell.length_a   1.000
_cell.length_b   1.000
_cell.length_c   1.000
_cell.angle_alpha   90.00
_cell.angle_beta   90.00
_cell.angle_gamma   90.00
#
_symmetry.space_group_name_H-M   'P 1'
#
loop_
_entity.id
_entity.type
_entity.pdbx_description
1 polymer ?
#
loop_
_entity_poly.entity_id
_entity_poly.type
_entity_poly.pdbx_seq_one_letter_code
_entity_poly.pdbx_strand_id
1 'polypeptide(L)'
;MFSGKNKRNLKHRFGLDLKARCTAELTYAFKAHKGELFAVKSHMPAVIKAIVLCYRGSCGKSCQINSYVCAGMSSDQWQKGFLPNKEPLKMTSDDEVLVENCINVLLGPKSLDLVRFLTSTQKCEAFNRTLQRCNPKMVTHSRNFSGRVHTAVHMRNHKFGNSTILRTKVLGAELTPGSSVIKHLKQNQHIDVYCSKRKMLKETKCLRTLTRQRKFDLHAAKHYKIHYRSGIADPKVQSEKI
;
A
#
# COMPACT_ATOMS: atom_id res chain seq x y z
N MET A 1 2.78 -29.61 -10.66
CA MET A 1 2.58 -28.17 -10.98
C MET A 1 3.51 -27.56 -12.04
N PHE A 2 4.85 -27.56 -11.89
CA PHE A 2 5.78 -26.92 -12.86
C PHE A 2 6.83 -27.88 -13.41
N SER A 3 6.98 -27.94 -14.74
CA SER A 3 7.97 -28.75 -15.48
C SER A 3 8.93 -27.89 -16.30
N GLY A 4 10.10 -28.44 -16.66
CA GLY A 4 11.08 -27.82 -17.56
C GLY A 4 12.21 -27.01 -16.90
N LYS A 5 13.16 -26.54 -17.73
CA LYS A 5 14.42 -25.87 -17.31
C LYS A 5 14.22 -24.56 -16.52
N ASN A 6 13.08 -23.88 -16.68
CA ASN A 6 12.76 -22.60 -16.02
C ASN A 6 11.94 -22.73 -14.72
N LYS A 7 11.90 -23.92 -14.11
CA LYS A 7 11.09 -24.22 -12.92
C LYS A 7 11.26 -23.23 -11.76
N ARG A 8 12.49 -22.80 -11.46
CA ARG A 8 12.77 -21.87 -10.36
C ARG A 8 12.16 -20.48 -10.59
N ASN A 9 12.29 -19.98 -11.82
CA ASN A 9 11.71 -18.70 -12.22
C ASN A 9 10.16 -18.77 -12.19
N LEU A 10 9.57 -19.84 -12.72
CA LEU A 10 8.12 -20.07 -12.68
C LEU A 10 7.57 -20.11 -11.25
N LYS A 11 8.25 -20.83 -10.33
CA LYS A 11 7.89 -20.85 -8.90
C LYS A 11 7.94 -19.45 -8.28
N HIS A 12 8.97 -18.68 -8.58
CA HIS A 12 9.10 -17.32 -8.07
C HIS A 12 7.96 -16.41 -8.57
N ARG A 13 7.70 -16.44 -9.88
CA ARG A 13 6.62 -15.68 -10.53
C ARG A 13 5.25 -16.09 -10.01
N PHE A 14 5.01 -17.38 -9.81
CA PHE A 14 3.80 -17.89 -9.16
C PHE A 14 3.64 -17.36 -7.74
N GLY A 15 4.71 -17.37 -6.94
CA GLY A 15 4.67 -16.83 -5.58
C GLY A 15 4.33 -15.33 -5.55
N LEU A 16 4.84 -14.55 -6.52
CA LEU A 16 4.47 -13.14 -6.67
C LEU A 16 3.00 -12.97 -7.03
N ASP A 17 2.48 -13.77 -7.97
CA ASP A 17 1.07 -13.76 -8.36
C ASP A 17 0.15 -14.11 -7.19
N LEU A 18 0.46 -15.20 -6.48
CA LEU A 18 -0.30 -15.69 -5.34
C LEU A 18 -0.32 -14.65 -4.22
N LYS A 19 0.82 -14.02 -3.93
CA LYS A 19 0.90 -12.93 -2.96
C LYS A 19 0.06 -11.72 -3.38
N ALA A 20 0.11 -11.32 -4.65
CA ALA A 20 -0.69 -10.22 -5.17
C ALA A 20 -2.18 -10.53 -5.05
N ARG A 21 -2.58 -11.76 -5.39
CA ARG A 21 -3.95 -12.26 -5.25
C ARG A 21 -4.44 -12.20 -3.82
N CYS A 22 -3.69 -12.80 -2.89
CA CYS A 22 -4.05 -12.81 -1.47
C CYS A 22 -4.17 -11.40 -0.89
N THR A 23 -3.24 -10.51 -1.25
CA THR A 23 -3.26 -9.11 -0.80
C THR A 23 -4.50 -8.38 -1.32
N ALA A 24 -4.88 -8.63 -2.58
CA ALA A 24 -6.08 -8.05 -3.17
C ALA A 24 -7.35 -8.57 -2.47
N GLU A 25 -7.50 -9.90 -2.34
CA GLU A 25 -8.61 -10.54 -1.63
C GLU A 25 -8.78 -9.95 -0.22
N LEU A 26 -7.69 -9.88 0.55
CA LEU A 26 -7.71 -9.31 1.90
C LEU A 26 -8.16 -7.84 1.89
N THR A 27 -7.63 -7.03 0.97
CA THR A 27 -7.97 -5.61 0.89
C THR A 27 -9.45 -5.39 0.56
N TYR A 28 -10.02 -6.19 -0.34
CA TYR A 28 -11.42 -6.08 -0.70
C TYR A 28 -12.34 -6.70 0.37
N ALA A 29 -11.94 -7.79 1.03
CA ALA A 29 -12.65 -8.35 2.16
C ALA A 29 -12.79 -7.32 3.30
N PHE A 30 -11.70 -6.63 3.65
CA PHE A 30 -11.73 -5.56 4.65
C PHE A 30 -12.64 -4.39 4.26
N LYS A 31 -12.74 -4.06 2.96
CA LYS A 31 -13.69 -3.04 2.48
C LYS A 31 -15.13 -3.52 2.56
N ALA A 32 -15.41 -4.75 2.13
CA ALA A 32 -16.75 -5.34 2.13
C ALA A 32 -17.32 -5.45 3.55
N HIS A 33 -16.49 -5.89 4.50
CA HIS A 33 -16.87 -6.06 5.91
C HIS A 33 -16.57 -4.84 6.79
N LYS A 34 -16.25 -3.67 6.19
CA LYS A 34 -15.96 -2.41 6.91
C LYS A 34 -14.90 -2.54 8.02
N GLY A 35 -13.97 -3.50 7.88
CA GLY A 35 -12.91 -3.77 8.85
C GLY A 35 -13.27 -4.75 9.97
N GLU A 36 -14.47 -5.35 9.96
CA GLU A 36 -14.88 -6.37 10.93
C GLU A 36 -14.09 -7.67 10.74
N LEU A 37 -13.07 -7.87 11.57
CA LEU A 37 -12.15 -9.00 11.44
C LEU A 37 -12.85 -10.35 11.60
N PHE A 38 -13.87 -10.43 12.45
CA PHE A 38 -14.60 -11.68 12.67
C PHE A 38 -15.28 -12.17 11.39
N ALA A 39 -15.98 -11.27 10.69
CA ALA A 39 -16.63 -11.58 9.41
C ALA A 39 -15.61 -11.91 8.30
N VAL A 40 -14.48 -11.21 8.28
CA VAL A 40 -13.38 -11.54 7.36
C VAL A 40 -12.84 -12.95 7.64
N LYS A 41 -12.60 -13.30 8.91
CA LYS A 41 -12.10 -14.61 9.33
C LYS A 41 -13.07 -15.75 9.02
N SER A 42 -14.38 -15.54 9.24
CA SER A 42 -15.38 -16.57 8.99
C SER A 42 -15.48 -16.92 7.50
N HIS A 43 -15.33 -15.93 6.61
CA HIS A 43 -15.42 -16.14 5.16
C HIS A 43 -14.11 -16.60 4.51
N MET A 44 -12.96 -16.29 5.10
CA MET A 44 -11.66 -16.54 4.48
C MET A 44 -11.37 -18.00 4.10
N PRO A 45 -11.79 -19.03 4.88
CA PRO A 45 -11.59 -20.43 4.46
C PRO A 45 -12.22 -20.76 3.10
N ALA A 46 -13.38 -20.17 2.80
CA ALA A 46 -14.05 -20.36 1.50
C ALA A 46 -13.30 -19.63 0.37
N VAL A 47 -12.76 -18.44 0.66
CA VAL A 47 -11.89 -17.68 -0.27
C VAL A 47 -10.65 -18.50 -0.63
N ILE A 48 -9.98 -19.08 0.37
CA ILE A 48 -8.76 -19.89 0.16
C ILE A 48 -9.03 -21.05 -0.78
N LYS A 49 -10.10 -21.81 -0.54
CA LYS A 49 -10.55 -22.90 -1.42
C LYS A 49 -10.83 -22.41 -2.84
N ALA A 50 -11.51 -21.27 -2.98
CA ALA A 50 -11.79 -20.67 -4.29
C ALA A 50 -10.50 -20.26 -5.03
N ILE A 51 -9.49 -19.72 -4.35
CA ILE A 51 -8.19 -19.39 -4.94
C ILE A 51 -7.50 -20.65 -5.47
N VAL A 52 -7.44 -21.73 -4.69
CA VAL A 52 -6.83 -23.00 -5.13
C VAL A 52 -7.52 -23.54 -6.38
N LEU A 53 -8.86 -23.60 -6.38
CA LEU A 53 -9.65 -24.04 -7.53
C LEU A 53 -9.46 -23.13 -8.76
N CYS A 54 -9.32 -21.82 -8.54
CA CYS A 54 -9.06 -20.86 -9.60
C CYS A 54 -7.71 -21.12 -10.30
N TYR A 55 -6.65 -21.43 -9.54
CA TYR A 55 -5.34 -21.74 -10.12
C TYR A 55 -5.32 -23.09 -10.83
N ARG A 56 -6.09 -24.08 -10.33
CA ARG A 56 -6.31 -25.38 -10.98
C ARG A 56 -7.04 -25.28 -12.32
N GLY A 57 -7.78 -24.20 -12.55
CA GLY A 57 -8.54 -23.97 -13.79
C GLY A 57 -10.06 -24.09 -13.64
N SER A 58 -10.54 -24.45 -12.45
CA SER A 58 -11.97 -24.50 -12.13
C SER A 58 -12.46 -23.13 -11.66
N CYS A 59 -12.09 -22.08 -12.40
CA CYS A 59 -12.61 -20.73 -12.18
C CYS A 59 -14.06 -20.67 -12.65
N GLY A 60 -14.96 -20.15 -11.81
CA GLY A 60 -16.40 -20.17 -12.07
C GLY A 60 -17.19 -19.84 -10.82
N LYS A 61 -18.21 -20.66 -10.51
CA LYS A 61 -19.11 -20.48 -9.36
C LYS A 61 -18.38 -20.33 -8.01
N SER A 62 -17.28 -21.07 -7.80
CA SER A 62 -16.49 -21.00 -6.57
C SER A 62 -15.93 -19.60 -6.32
N CYS A 63 -15.34 -18.97 -7.35
CA CYS A 63 -14.86 -17.60 -7.31
C CYS A 63 -16.03 -16.61 -7.24
N GLN A 64 -17.09 -16.81 -8.04
CA GLN A 64 -18.25 -15.93 -8.05
C GLN A 64 -18.91 -15.77 -6.67
N ILE A 65 -18.98 -16.85 -5.89
CA ILE A 65 -19.61 -16.84 -4.57
C ILE A 65 -18.63 -16.35 -3.49
N ASN A 66 -17.38 -16.80 -3.54
CA ASN A 66 -16.48 -16.66 -2.39
C ASN A 66 -15.38 -15.62 -2.57
N SER A 67 -14.97 -15.31 -3.80
CA SER A 67 -13.88 -14.38 -4.06
C SER A 67 -14.35 -12.93 -4.07
N TYR A 68 -13.53 -12.03 -3.54
CA TYR A 68 -13.76 -10.59 -3.59
C TYR A 68 -13.18 -9.90 -4.83
N VAL A 69 -12.31 -10.60 -5.58
CA VAL A 69 -11.53 -10.01 -6.69
C VAL A 69 -11.53 -10.87 -7.96
N CYS A 70 -12.34 -11.93 -8.04
CA CYS A 70 -12.58 -12.68 -9.27
C CYS A 70 -14.06 -13.02 -9.35
N ALA A 71 -14.75 -12.51 -10.37
CA ALA A 71 -16.17 -12.79 -10.55
C ALA A 71 -16.46 -14.17 -11.17
N GLY A 72 -15.42 -14.94 -11.53
CA GLY A 72 -15.56 -16.28 -12.11
C GLY A 72 -15.96 -16.32 -13.59
N MET A 73 -16.27 -15.17 -14.20
CA MET A 73 -16.59 -15.03 -15.63
C MET A 73 -15.34 -14.82 -16.46
N SER A 74 -15.29 -15.31 -17.70
CA SER A 74 -14.11 -15.26 -18.59
C SER A 74 -13.51 -13.84 -18.77
N SER A 75 -14.35 -12.81 -18.76
CA SER A 75 -13.95 -11.40 -18.87
C SER A 75 -13.42 -10.78 -17.58
N ASP A 76 -13.73 -11.35 -16.40
CA ASP A 76 -13.42 -10.81 -15.08
C ASP A 76 -12.79 -11.85 -14.14
N GLN A 77 -11.99 -12.74 -14.74
CA GLN A 77 -11.15 -13.66 -13.99
C GLN A 77 -9.91 -12.95 -13.47
N TRP A 78 -9.37 -13.46 -12.36
CA TRP A 78 -8.06 -13.06 -11.88
C TRP A 78 -7.02 -13.15 -13.01
N GLN A 79 -6.46 -12.00 -13.37
CA GLN A 79 -5.39 -11.95 -14.35
C GLN A 79 -4.09 -12.39 -13.68
N LYS A 80 -3.61 -13.58 -14.05
CA LYS A 80 -2.34 -14.17 -13.62
C LYS A 80 -1.14 -13.41 -14.23
N GLY A 81 -1.03 -12.11 -13.94
CA GLY A 81 -0.13 -11.19 -14.64
C GLY A 81 1.36 -11.54 -14.50
N PHE A 82 1.73 -12.32 -13.48
CA PHE A 82 3.09 -12.78 -13.33
C PHE A 82 3.35 -14.14 -13.99
N LEU A 83 2.34 -14.93 -14.35
CA LEU A 83 2.56 -16.22 -15.00
C LEU A 83 2.69 -16.08 -16.53
N PRO A 84 3.66 -16.76 -17.18
CA PRO A 84 3.89 -16.62 -18.61
C PRO A 84 2.79 -17.26 -19.48
N ASN A 85 2.24 -18.40 -19.03
CA ASN A 85 1.09 -19.03 -19.65
C ASN A 85 -0.11 -18.73 -18.76
N LYS A 86 -1.14 -18.07 -19.31
CA LYS A 86 -2.41 -17.80 -18.59
C LYS A 86 -3.23 -19.07 -18.33
N GLU A 87 -2.70 -20.21 -18.74
CA GLU A 87 -3.30 -21.52 -18.61
C GLU A 87 -3.50 -21.95 -17.14
N PRO A 88 -4.43 -22.88 -16.90
CA PRO A 88 -4.58 -23.54 -15.62
C PRO A 88 -3.33 -24.34 -15.24
N LEU A 89 -3.01 -24.36 -13.95
CA LEU A 89 -1.90 -25.14 -13.44
C LEU A 89 -2.32 -26.60 -13.32
N LYS A 90 -1.51 -27.51 -13.87
CA LYS A 90 -1.68 -28.95 -13.68
C LYS A 90 -1.20 -29.31 -12.27
N MET A 91 -2.12 -29.24 -11.30
CA MET A 91 -1.89 -29.49 -9.88
C MET A 91 -2.27 -30.93 -9.52
N THR A 92 -1.43 -31.61 -8.73
CA THR A 92 -1.79 -32.84 -8.03
C THR A 92 -2.45 -32.51 -6.68
N SER A 93 -3.00 -33.51 -5.99
CA SER A 93 -3.55 -33.33 -4.64
C SER A 93 -2.52 -32.74 -3.66
N ASP A 94 -1.27 -33.19 -3.73
CA ASP A 94 -0.19 -32.66 -2.89
C ASP A 94 0.17 -31.21 -3.23
N ASP A 95 0.11 -30.85 -4.52
CA ASP A 95 0.32 -29.47 -4.94
C ASP A 95 -0.79 -28.54 -4.40
N GLU A 96 -2.04 -29.02 -4.32
CA GLU A 96 -3.17 -28.25 -3.75
C GLU A 96 -2.95 -27.94 -2.28
N VAL A 97 -2.56 -28.94 -1.49
CA VAL A 97 -2.23 -28.78 -0.07
C VAL A 97 -1.07 -27.80 0.12
N LEU A 98 -0.04 -27.88 -0.73
CA LEU A 98 1.10 -26.97 -0.68
C LEU A 98 0.70 -25.52 -1.00
N VAL A 99 -0.14 -25.32 -2.02
CA VAL A 99 -0.65 -23.98 -2.37
C VAL A 99 -1.55 -23.44 -1.28
N GLU A 100 -2.44 -24.25 -0.70
CA GLU A 100 -3.25 -23.87 0.44
C GLU A 100 -2.39 -23.44 1.65
N ASN A 101 -1.35 -24.20 1.98
CA ASN A 101 -0.39 -23.84 3.02
C ASN A 101 0.30 -22.49 2.74
N CYS A 102 0.68 -22.25 1.48
CA CYS A 102 1.26 -20.98 1.06
C CYS A 102 0.27 -19.81 1.17
N ILE A 103 -1.01 -20.02 0.85
CA ILE A 103 -2.06 -19.01 1.01
C ILE A 103 -2.31 -18.73 2.49
N ASN A 104 -2.32 -19.77 3.32
CA ASN A 104 -2.53 -19.67 4.77
C ASN A 104 -1.47 -18.83 5.48
N VAL A 105 -0.25 -18.69 4.92
CA VAL A 105 0.75 -17.75 5.45
C VAL A 105 0.23 -16.31 5.47
N LEU A 106 -0.65 -15.93 4.53
CA LEU A 106 -1.21 -14.57 4.44
C LEU A 106 -2.66 -14.49 4.91
N LEU A 107 -3.49 -15.46 4.53
CA LEU A 107 -4.94 -15.46 4.76
C LEU A 107 -5.37 -16.38 5.90
N GLY A 108 -4.44 -17.09 6.52
CA GLY A 108 -4.74 -17.97 7.65
C GLY A 108 -5.16 -17.19 8.89
N PRO A 109 -5.86 -17.84 9.84
CA PRO A 109 -6.48 -17.17 10.99
C PRO A 109 -5.46 -16.40 11.85
N LYS A 110 -4.29 -16.99 12.10
CA LYS A 110 -3.20 -16.35 12.86
C LYS A 110 -2.67 -15.10 12.13
N SER A 111 -2.50 -15.18 10.83
CA SER A 111 -2.02 -14.06 10.01
C SER A 111 -3.05 -12.93 9.98
N LEU A 112 -4.34 -13.26 9.90
CA LEU A 112 -5.44 -12.29 9.97
C LEU A 112 -5.44 -11.49 11.29
N ASP A 113 -5.11 -12.12 12.42
CA ASP A 113 -4.95 -11.42 13.70
C ASP A 113 -3.81 -10.40 13.72
N LEU A 114 -2.70 -10.73 13.05
CA LEU A 114 -1.55 -9.86 12.93
C LEU A 114 -1.81 -8.68 12.00
N VAL A 115 -2.64 -8.87 10.96
CA VAL A 115 -2.97 -7.83 9.97
C VAL A 115 -4.31 -7.15 10.22
N ARG A 116 -4.85 -7.22 11.46
CA ARG A 116 -6.18 -6.69 11.83
C ARG A 116 -6.45 -5.23 11.43
N PHE A 117 -5.42 -4.41 11.27
CA PHE A 117 -5.55 -2.99 10.90
C PHE A 117 -5.23 -2.71 9.42
N LEU A 118 -4.86 -3.74 8.65
CA LEU A 118 -4.44 -3.63 7.25
C LEU A 118 -3.41 -2.50 7.01
N THR A 119 -2.51 -2.29 7.97
CA THR A 119 -1.49 -1.23 7.94
C THR A 119 -0.20 -1.74 7.33
N SER A 120 0.37 -0.99 6.39
CA SER A 120 1.71 -1.27 5.87
C SER A 120 2.79 -0.71 6.79
N THR A 121 3.99 -1.31 6.74
CA THR A 121 5.18 -0.79 7.44
C THR A 121 5.41 0.69 7.16
N GLN A 122 5.20 1.11 5.91
CA GLN A 122 5.32 2.51 5.50
C GLN A 122 4.29 3.43 6.19
N LYS A 123 3.06 2.95 6.42
CA LYS A 123 2.07 3.70 7.20
C LYS A 123 2.49 3.81 8.67
N CYS A 124 2.97 2.71 9.26
CA CYS A 124 3.46 2.68 10.65
C CYS A 124 4.65 3.63 10.83
N GLU A 125 5.65 3.58 9.95
CA GLU A 125 6.79 4.49 9.95
C GLU A 125 6.36 5.96 9.80
N ALA A 126 5.45 6.25 8.86
CA ALA A 126 4.96 7.61 8.67
C ALA A 126 4.22 8.15 9.90
N PHE A 127 3.48 7.30 10.60
CA PHE A 127 2.88 7.64 11.89
C PHE A 127 3.95 7.86 12.96
N ASN A 128 4.92 6.94 13.11
CA ASN A 128 6.01 7.04 14.08
C ASN A 128 6.83 8.33 13.90
N ARG A 129 7.13 8.74 12.67
CA ARG A 129 7.80 10.03 12.39
C ARG A 129 6.96 11.21 12.86
N THR A 130 5.64 11.13 12.70
CA THR A 130 4.72 12.18 13.16
C THR A 130 4.63 12.19 14.67
N LEU A 131 4.59 11.02 15.30
CA LEU A 131 4.63 10.88 16.74
C LEU A 131 5.92 11.46 17.32
N GLN A 132 7.08 11.18 16.72
CA GLN A 132 8.37 11.77 17.13
C GLN A 132 8.42 13.28 16.96
N ARG A 133 7.79 13.84 15.91
CA ARG A 133 7.65 15.29 15.76
C ARG A 133 6.78 15.89 16.86
N CYS A 134 5.70 15.19 17.22
CA CYS A 134 4.80 15.59 18.29
C CYS A 134 5.30 15.23 19.68
N ASN A 135 6.32 14.39 19.84
CA ASN A 135 6.92 13.94 21.09
C ASN A 135 8.42 13.67 20.86
N PRO A 136 9.25 14.71 20.86
CA PRO A 136 10.69 14.57 20.65
C PRO A 136 11.33 13.73 21.76
N LYS A 137 12.29 12.87 21.42
CA LYS A 137 12.95 11.97 22.39
C LYS A 137 13.72 12.69 23.50
N MET A 138 14.13 13.93 23.25
CA MET A 138 14.92 14.74 24.18
C MET A 138 14.06 15.46 25.23
N VAL A 139 12.73 15.41 25.13
CA VAL A 139 11.84 16.14 26.03
C VAL A 139 10.76 15.20 26.56
N THR A 140 10.68 15.09 27.89
CA THR A 140 9.66 14.30 28.56
C THR A 140 8.39 15.14 28.77
N HIS A 141 7.27 14.63 28.26
CA HIS A 141 5.98 15.33 28.27
C HIS A 141 4.96 14.62 29.17
N SER A 142 5.33 14.30 30.41
CA SER A 142 4.52 13.44 31.31
C SER A 142 3.05 13.86 31.45
N ARG A 143 2.80 15.16 31.66
CA ARG A 143 1.44 15.70 31.85
C ARG A 143 0.58 15.73 30.59
N ASN A 144 1.17 15.89 29.41
CA ASN A 144 0.45 16.13 28.15
C ASN A 144 0.78 15.14 27.02
N PHE A 145 1.51 14.06 27.32
CA PHE A 145 1.91 13.04 26.34
C PHE A 145 0.70 12.47 25.60
N SER A 146 -0.33 12.05 26.33
CA SER A 146 -1.56 11.47 25.77
C SER A 146 -2.22 12.44 24.76
N GLY A 147 -2.42 13.70 25.17
CA GLY A 147 -2.99 14.73 24.28
C GLY A 147 -2.16 14.96 23.01
N ARG A 148 -0.83 14.87 23.10
CA ARG A 148 0.08 15.01 21.95
C ARG A 148 0.03 13.79 21.03
N VAL A 149 -0.11 12.58 21.57
CA VAL A 149 -0.35 11.35 20.79
C VAL A 149 -1.67 11.46 20.01
N HIS A 150 -2.77 11.82 20.68
CA HIS A 150 -4.07 12.01 20.03
C HIS A 150 -4.03 13.11 18.97
N THR A 151 -3.31 14.20 19.24
CA THR A 151 -3.07 15.27 18.26
C THR A 151 -2.32 14.73 17.03
N ALA A 152 -1.28 13.92 17.22
CA ALA A 152 -0.56 13.30 16.11
C ALA A 152 -1.49 12.42 15.24
N VAL A 153 -2.33 11.59 15.86
CA VAL A 153 -3.33 10.76 15.16
C VAL A 153 -4.31 11.63 14.38
N HIS A 154 -4.90 12.63 15.02
CA HIS A 154 -5.88 13.53 14.39
C HIS A 154 -5.29 14.28 13.19
N MET A 155 -4.05 14.77 13.33
CA MET A 155 -3.32 15.44 12.25
C MET A 155 -2.98 14.51 11.09
N ARG A 156 -2.74 13.21 11.33
CA ARG A 156 -2.53 12.26 10.22
C ARG A 156 -3.78 12.01 9.41
N ASN A 157 -4.91 11.96 10.08
CA ASN A 157 -6.20 11.70 9.45
C ASN A 157 -6.71 12.93 8.69
N HIS A 158 -6.61 14.12 9.28
CA HIS A 158 -7.18 15.36 8.72
C HIS A 158 -6.17 16.28 8.02
N LYS A 159 -4.86 15.98 8.11
CA LYS A 159 -3.74 16.90 7.80
C LYS A 159 -3.69 18.10 8.75
N PHE A 160 -2.60 18.86 8.69
CA PHE A 160 -2.28 19.90 9.66
C PHE A 160 -3.36 21.00 9.74
N GLY A 161 -3.72 21.60 8.60
CA GLY A 161 -4.61 22.77 8.57
C GLY A 161 -6.00 22.45 9.11
N ASN A 162 -6.66 21.44 8.55
CA ASN A 162 -7.99 21.03 8.98
C ASN A 162 -7.99 20.51 10.43
N SER A 163 -6.96 19.78 10.82
CA SER A 163 -6.84 19.28 12.20
C SER A 163 -6.84 20.41 13.21
N THR A 164 -6.10 21.49 12.95
CA THR A 164 -6.05 22.64 13.86
C THR A 164 -7.39 23.35 13.94
N ILE A 165 -8.02 23.63 12.79
CA ILE A 165 -9.33 24.31 12.73
C ILE A 165 -10.41 23.52 13.49
N LEU A 166 -10.47 22.20 13.29
CA LEU A 166 -11.44 21.34 13.96
C LEU A 166 -11.21 21.29 15.48
N ARG A 167 -9.95 21.20 15.92
CA ARG A 167 -9.61 21.15 17.34
C ARG A 167 -9.95 22.46 18.06
N THR A 168 -9.62 23.60 17.47
CA THR A 168 -9.92 24.92 18.06
C THR A 168 -11.43 25.13 18.15
N LYS A 169 -12.18 24.66 17.14
CA LYS A 169 -13.64 24.68 17.16
C LYS A 169 -14.23 23.88 18.32
N VAL A 170 -13.79 22.63 18.50
CA VAL A 170 -14.29 21.78 19.61
C VAL A 170 -13.93 22.33 20.99
N LEU A 171 -12.81 23.05 21.11
CA LEU A 171 -12.39 23.68 22.35
C LEU A 171 -13.13 25.00 22.67
N GLY A 172 -14.07 25.44 21.82
CA GLY A 172 -14.77 26.72 21.98
C GLY A 172 -13.90 27.94 21.62
N ALA A 173 -12.68 27.72 21.12
CA ALA A 173 -11.75 28.76 20.68
C ALA A 173 -11.80 28.89 19.15
N GLU A 174 -13.00 29.06 18.59
CA GLU A 174 -13.20 29.14 17.15
C GLU A 174 -12.37 30.28 16.55
N LEU A 175 -11.63 29.96 15.49
CA LEU A 175 -10.87 30.97 14.75
C LEU A 175 -11.85 31.83 13.96
N THR A 176 -11.65 33.15 13.97
CA THR A 176 -12.51 34.10 13.25
C THR A 176 -12.50 33.79 11.75
N PRO A 177 -13.67 33.59 11.10
CA PRO A 177 -13.77 33.38 9.67
C PRO A 177 -13.06 34.49 8.88
N GLY A 178 -12.28 34.12 7.87
CA GLY A 178 -11.57 35.09 7.02
C GLY A 178 -10.30 35.70 7.61
N SER A 179 -9.97 35.40 8.87
CA SER A 179 -8.70 35.82 9.49
C SER A 179 -7.47 35.33 8.71
N SER A 180 -6.36 36.04 8.86
CA SER A 180 -5.06 35.66 8.28
C SER A 180 -4.65 34.24 8.67
N VAL A 181 -4.90 33.85 9.92
CA VAL A 181 -4.62 32.50 10.45
C VAL A 181 -5.38 31.43 9.68
N ILE A 182 -6.70 31.59 9.48
CA ILE A 182 -7.50 30.61 8.71
C ILE A 182 -7.02 30.54 7.27
N LYS A 183 -6.75 31.69 6.64
CA LYS A 183 -6.24 31.74 5.26
C LYS A 183 -4.94 30.95 5.14
N HIS A 184 -4.01 31.14 6.07
CA HIS A 184 -2.74 30.41 6.09
C HIS A 184 -2.92 28.91 6.34
N LEU A 185 -3.77 28.50 7.29
CA LEU A 185 -4.06 27.09 7.55
C LEU A 185 -4.68 26.39 6.34
N LYS A 186 -5.62 27.05 5.65
CA LYS A 186 -6.21 26.55 4.40
C LYS A 186 -5.19 26.47 3.27
N GLN A 187 -4.30 27.45 3.15
CA GLN A 187 -3.22 27.43 2.16
C GLN A 187 -2.26 26.25 2.39
N ASN A 188 -1.83 26.04 3.63
CA ASN A 188 -0.96 24.89 3.99
C ASN A 188 -1.66 23.56 3.69
N GLN A 189 -2.94 23.44 4.02
CA GLN A 189 -3.76 22.28 3.68
C GLN A 189 -3.78 22.04 2.16
N HIS A 190 -4.00 23.11 1.38
CA HIS A 190 -4.07 23.02 -0.08
C HIS A 190 -2.74 22.56 -0.67
N ILE A 191 -1.61 23.15 -0.23
CA ILE A 191 -0.26 22.76 -0.67
C ILE A 191 0.03 21.29 -0.35
N ASP A 192 -0.31 20.83 0.86
CA ASP A 192 -0.11 19.44 1.27
C ASP A 192 -0.92 18.46 0.41
N VAL A 193 -2.18 18.79 0.14
CA VAL A 193 -3.07 17.98 -0.71
C VAL A 193 -2.58 17.98 -2.15
N TYR A 194 -2.25 19.14 -2.70
CA TYR A 194 -1.72 19.29 -4.05
C TYR A 194 -0.43 18.48 -4.24
N CYS A 195 0.54 18.64 -3.33
CA CYS A 195 1.77 17.87 -3.35
C CYS A 195 1.47 16.38 -3.30
N SER A 196 0.63 15.93 -2.36
CA SER A 196 0.26 14.52 -2.23
C SER A 196 -0.35 13.94 -3.51
N LYS A 197 -1.29 14.67 -4.14
CA LYS A 197 -1.90 14.27 -5.42
C LYS A 197 -0.87 14.21 -6.54
N ARG A 198 -0.05 15.25 -6.70
CA ARG A 198 1.01 15.33 -7.71
C ARG A 198 1.98 14.15 -7.60
N LYS A 199 2.39 13.76 -6.39
CA LYS A 199 3.31 12.62 -6.18
C LYS A 199 2.74 11.28 -6.67
N MET A 200 1.42 11.15 -6.84
CA MET A 200 0.74 9.93 -7.28
C MET A 200 0.56 9.84 -8.80
N LEU A 201 0.71 10.96 -9.53
CA LEU A 201 0.56 11.01 -10.99
C LEU A 201 1.59 10.10 -11.68
N LYS A 202 1.16 9.40 -12.74
CA LYS A 202 2.01 8.49 -13.52
C LYS A 202 3.23 9.19 -14.10
N GLU A 203 3.02 10.37 -14.69
CA GLU A 203 4.10 11.23 -15.21
C GLU A 203 5.15 11.53 -14.16
N THR A 204 4.73 11.95 -12.96
CA THR A 204 5.64 12.27 -11.86
C THR A 204 6.41 11.02 -11.39
N LYS A 205 5.79 9.83 -11.42
CA LYS A 205 6.48 8.57 -11.12
C LYS A 205 7.49 8.20 -12.20
N CYS A 206 7.12 8.33 -13.48
CA CYS A 206 8.00 8.08 -14.62
C CYS A 206 9.24 8.99 -14.56
N LEU A 207 9.01 10.31 -14.42
CA LEU A 207 10.07 11.30 -14.29
C LEU A 207 11.02 10.98 -13.13
N ARG A 208 10.52 10.55 -11.97
CA ARG A 208 11.38 10.14 -10.85
C ARG A 208 12.26 8.94 -11.18
N THR A 209 11.71 7.94 -11.85
CA THR A 209 12.49 6.77 -12.29
C THR A 209 13.58 7.19 -13.27
N LEU A 210 13.24 8.02 -14.26
CA LEU A 210 14.21 8.57 -15.21
C LEU A 210 15.30 9.39 -14.52
N THR A 211 14.93 10.29 -13.60
CA THR A 211 15.90 11.07 -12.83
C THR A 211 16.81 10.16 -12.00
N ARG A 212 16.28 9.11 -11.38
CA ARG A 212 17.07 8.15 -10.59
C ARG A 212 18.03 7.36 -11.48
N GLN A 213 17.58 6.92 -12.65
CA GLN A 213 18.43 6.22 -13.62
C GLN A 213 19.58 7.13 -14.06
N ARG A 214 19.27 8.37 -14.48
CA ARG A 214 20.29 9.37 -14.85
C ARG A 214 21.31 9.61 -13.73
N LYS A 215 20.87 9.74 -12.47
CA LYS A 215 21.78 9.88 -11.31
C LYS A 215 22.67 8.65 -11.12
N PHE A 216 22.12 7.46 -11.33
CA PHE A 216 22.89 6.21 -11.28
C PHE A 216 23.92 6.16 -12.40
N ASP A 217 23.54 6.49 -13.63
CA ASP A 217 24.44 6.50 -14.79
C ASP A 217 25.58 7.52 -14.60
N LEU A 218 25.28 8.72 -14.09
CA LEU A 218 26.28 9.73 -13.73
C LEU A 218 27.26 9.22 -12.66
N HIS A 219 26.76 8.48 -11.66
CA HIS A 219 27.60 7.87 -10.63
C HIS A 219 28.46 6.72 -11.18
N ALA A 220 27.86 5.86 -12.01
CA ALA A 220 28.53 4.72 -12.63
C ALA A 220 29.62 5.15 -13.63
N ALA A 221 29.39 6.25 -14.35
CA ALA A 221 30.35 6.84 -15.29
C ALA A 221 31.59 7.48 -14.63
N LYS A 222 31.79 7.36 -13.31
CA LYS A 222 32.94 7.88 -12.54
C LYS A 222 33.26 9.37 -12.80
N HIS A 223 32.28 10.20 -13.18
CA HIS A 223 32.47 11.65 -13.30
C HIS A 223 32.71 12.36 -11.96
N TYR A 224 32.69 11.63 -10.84
CA TYR A 224 32.99 12.16 -9.51
C TYR A 224 34.49 12.12 -9.18
N LYS A 225 35.26 13.00 -9.83
CA LYS A 225 36.44 13.63 -9.21
C LYS A 225 36.12 15.00 -8.60
N ILE A 226 34.89 15.49 -8.73
CA ILE A 226 34.49 16.82 -8.27
C ILE A 226 33.31 16.67 -7.31
N HIS A 227 33.48 17.21 -6.11
CA HIS A 227 32.53 17.24 -5.01
C HIS A 227 31.05 17.31 -5.45
N TYR A 228 30.34 16.18 -5.46
CA TYR A 228 28.91 16.17 -5.72
C TYR A 228 28.18 16.98 -4.65
N ARG A 229 27.51 18.06 -5.05
CA ARG A 229 26.51 18.74 -4.23
C ARG A 229 25.11 18.49 -4.81
N SER A 230 24.29 17.75 -4.05
CA SER A 230 22.89 17.45 -4.41
C SER A 230 22.14 18.74 -4.77
N GLY A 231 21.49 18.76 -5.94
CA GLY A 231 20.66 19.88 -6.42
C GLY A 231 21.37 20.92 -7.30
N ILE A 232 22.71 20.94 -7.35
CA ILE A 232 23.48 21.88 -8.20
C ILE A 232 23.98 21.19 -9.48
N ALA A 233 24.49 19.97 -9.34
CA ALA A 233 24.99 19.16 -10.46
C ALA A 233 23.93 18.25 -11.08
N ASP A 234 22.67 18.35 -10.63
CA ASP A 234 21.58 17.57 -11.20
C ASP A 234 21.17 18.18 -12.55
N PRO A 235 21.24 17.43 -13.67
CA PRO A 235 20.86 17.97 -14.98
C PRO A 235 19.38 18.36 -14.97
N LYS A 236 19.08 19.57 -15.44
CA LYS A 236 17.71 20.08 -15.54
C LYS A 236 16.91 19.16 -16.46
N VAL A 237 15.75 18.70 -15.99
CA VAL A 237 14.82 17.92 -16.81
C VAL A 237 14.26 18.85 -17.88
N GLN A 238 14.77 18.75 -19.10
CA GLN A 238 14.10 19.32 -20.26
C GLN A 238 12.80 18.55 -20.43
N SER A 239 11.67 19.24 -20.24
CA SER A 239 10.36 18.70 -20.58
C SER A 239 10.30 18.63 -22.11
N GLU A 240 10.60 17.46 -22.66
CA GLU A 240 10.15 17.15 -24.02
C GLU A 240 8.63 17.21 -23.97
N LYS A 241 8.07 18.18 -24.70
CA LYS A 241 6.63 18.29 -24.90
C LYS A 241 6.19 16.98 -25.57
N ILE A 242 5.38 16.21 -24.87
CA ILE A 242 4.57 15.14 -25.46
C ILE A 242 3.43 15.82 -26.21
#